data_AF-S8DST1-F1
#
_entry.id   AF-S8DST1-F1
#
_cell.length_a   1.000
_cell.length_b   1.000
_cell.length_c   1.000
_cell.angle_alpha   90.00
_cell.angle_beta   90.00
_cell.angle_gamma   90.00
#
_symmetry.space_group_name_H-M   'P 1'
#
loop_
_entity.id
_entity.type
_entity.pdbx_description
1 polymer ?
#
loop_
_entity_poly.entity_id
_entity_poly.type
_entity_poly.pdbx_seq_one_letter_code
_entity_poly.pdbx_strand_id
1 'polypeptide(L)'
;MKLPREELVIITKYDVHLHGKNPADYGIINQHDFSRTHIFDAVKASLERLQLEYIEVLQCRAIASIMEHLSMRRSVVLLFICLLYVPLIHAMMHALHAVVQTGYVRYIGMIYAMQISRATDYALQNKLTPFISVQNHHSLIHCEEAREMFPTTLKMFGVAAIPWRALGRGILTRPLSAVRANETR
;
A
#
# COMPACT_ATOMS: atom_id res chain seq x y z
N MET A 1 -22.44 -5.12 20.22
CA MET A 1 -23.10 -4.94 18.90
C MET A 1 -22.59 -6.06 18.00
N LYS A 2 -23.42 -7.06 17.65
CA LYS A 2 -23.04 -8.12 16.70
C LYS A 2 -23.36 -7.60 15.30
N LEU A 3 -22.40 -6.92 14.67
CA LEU A 3 -22.55 -6.48 13.28
C LEU A 3 -22.41 -7.70 12.36
N PRO A 4 -23.29 -7.88 11.36
CA PRO A 4 -23.18 -8.97 10.41
C PRO A 4 -21.95 -8.78 9.50
N ARG A 5 -21.19 -9.86 9.27
CA ARG A 5 -19.94 -9.83 8.49
C ARG A 5 -20.15 -9.31 7.05
N GLU A 6 -21.28 -9.64 6.45
CA GLU A 6 -21.59 -9.33 5.04
C GLU A 6 -21.83 -7.84 4.79
N GLU A 7 -22.17 -7.07 5.84
CA GLU A 7 -22.37 -5.61 5.74
C GLU A 7 -21.06 -4.82 5.95
N LEU A 8 -19.97 -5.50 6.31
CA LEU A 8 -18.70 -4.87 6.63
C LEU A 8 -17.71 -4.98 5.47
N VAL A 9 -17.13 -3.84 5.10
CA VAL A 9 -15.99 -3.78 4.19
C VAL A 9 -14.71 -3.69 5.03
N ILE A 10 -13.95 -4.78 5.05
CA ILE A 10 -12.72 -4.89 5.81
C ILE A 10 -11.55 -4.64 4.87
N ILE A 11 -10.76 -3.63 5.21
CA ILE A 11 -9.57 -3.22 4.47
C ILE A 11 -8.37 -3.52 5.34
N THR A 12 -7.47 -4.38 4.85
CA THR A 12 -6.20 -4.63 5.52
C THR A 12 -5.03 -4.19 4.66
N LYS A 13 -3.88 -4.07 5.30
CA LYS A 13 -2.61 -3.72 4.67
C LYS A 13 -1.62 -4.83 4.98
N TYR A 14 -0.76 -5.16 4.04
CA TYR A 14 0.43 -5.95 4.34
C TYR A 14 1.66 -5.08 4.15
N ASP A 15 2.66 -5.34 4.98
CA ASP A 15 3.97 -4.71 4.87
C ASP A 15 4.98 -5.75 4.39
N VAL A 16 6.01 -5.27 3.71
CA VAL A 16 7.22 -6.02 3.41
C VAL A 16 8.03 -6.29 4.69
N HIS A 17 7.77 -5.59 5.79
CA HIS A 17 8.45 -5.79 7.07
C HIS A 17 7.54 -6.48 8.09
N LEU A 18 7.91 -7.69 8.51
CA LEU A 18 7.36 -8.29 9.73
C LEU A 18 7.98 -7.57 10.95
N HIS A 19 7.36 -6.46 11.37
CA HIS A 19 7.80 -5.71 12.55
C HIS A 19 7.71 -6.60 13.80
N GLY A 20 8.85 -6.79 14.50
CA GLY A 20 8.89 -7.41 15.82
C GLY A 20 9.01 -8.94 15.87
N LYS A 21 9.31 -9.62 14.75
CA LYS A 21 9.61 -11.07 14.76
C LYS A 21 11.10 -11.31 14.57
N ASN A 22 11.70 -12.09 15.47
CA ASN A 22 13.12 -12.43 15.43
C ASN A 22 13.36 -13.43 14.29
N PRO A 23 14.39 -13.28 13.45
CA PRO A 23 14.62 -14.16 12.29
C PRO A 23 14.75 -15.65 12.61
N ALA A 24 15.10 -15.97 13.86
CA ALA A 24 15.23 -17.33 14.36
C ALA A 24 13.89 -18.06 14.53
N ASP A 25 12.78 -17.34 14.75
CA ASP A 25 11.49 -17.95 15.10
C ASP A 25 10.66 -18.35 13.85
N TYR A 26 10.95 -17.77 12.69
CA TYR A 26 10.16 -17.94 11.45
C TYR A 26 10.99 -18.35 10.23
N GLY A 27 12.31 -18.56 10.39
CA GLY A 27 13.22 -18.88 9.30
C GLY A 27 13.72 -17.64 8.56
N ILE A 28 15.00 -17.67 8.15
CA ILE A 28 15.74 -16.53 7.56
C ILE A 28 15.21 -16.13 6.16
N ILE A 29 14.41 -16.99 5.53
CA ILE A 29 13.99 -16.87 4.13
C ILE A 29 12.68 -16.09 4.04
N ASN A 30 12.61 -15.08 3.16
CA ASN A 30 11.42 -14.28 2.80
C ASN A 30 10.83 -13.37 3.89
N GLN A 31 11.65 -12.84 4.81
CA GLN A 31 11.17 -11.88 5.81
C GLN A 31 10.85 -10.49 5.22
N HIS A 32 11.46 -10.18 4.08
CA HIS A 32 11.42 -8.87 3.41
C HIS A 32 11.33 -9.02 1.90
N ASP A 33 10.17 -9.44 1.36
CA ASP A 33 10.00 -9.47 -0.08
C ASP A 33 8.56 -9.29 -0.58
N PHE A 34 8.44 -9.06 -1.89
CA PHE A 34 7.19 -9.15 -2.63
C PHE A 34 6.97 -10.55 -3.19
N SER A 35 7.55 -11.59 -2.57
CA SER A 35 7.38 -12.96 -3.05
C SER A 35 5.94 -13.39 -2.88
N ARG A 36 5.50 -14.30 -3.75
CA ARG A 36 4.18 -14.90 -3.65
C ARG A 36 3.97 -15.52 -2.27
N THR A 37 4.94 -16.26 -1.76
CA THR A 37 4.84 -16.93 -0.46
C THR A 37 4.58 -15.95 0.67
N HIS A 38 5.36 -14.86 0.75
CA HIS A 38 5.20 -13.84 1.79
C HIS A 38 3.82 -13.17 1.75
N ILE A 39 3.34 -12.83 0.54
CA ILE A 39 2.00 -12.22 0.40
C ILE A 39 0.91 -13.19 0.88
N PHE A 40 1.00 -14.47 0.51
CA PHE A 40 0.04 -15.48 0.94
C PHE A 40 0.06 -15.68 2.46
N ASP A 41 1.25 -15.76 3.06
CA ASP A 41 1.40 -15.95 4.50
C ASP A 41 0.92 -14.73 5.29
N ALA A 42 1.22 -13.52 4.81
CA ALA A 42 0.72 -12.27 5.41
C ALA A 42 -0.81 -12.16 5.36
N VAL A 43 -1.43 -12.60 4.26
CA VAL A 43 -2.88 -12.63 4.11
C VAL A 43 -3.49 -13.66 5.07
N LYS A 44 -2.97 -14.89 5.11
CA LYS A 44 -3.43 -15.93 6.03
C LYS A 44 -3.32 -15.51 7.49
N ALA A 45 -2.19 -14.94 7.88
CA ALA A 45 -1.99 -14.42 9.24
C ALA A 45 -2.96 -13.28 9.58
N SER A 46 -3.30 -12.45 8.60
CA SER A 46 -4.31 -11.39 8.77
C SER A 46 -5.71 -11.95 8.93
N LEU A 47 -6.07 -12.96 8.13
CA LEU A 47 -7.35 -13.66 8.22
C LEU A 47 -7.52 -14.36 9.57
N GLU A 48 -6.49 -15.06 10.05
CA GLU A 48 -6.48 -15.71 11.36
C GLU A 48 -6.64 -14.68 12.49
N ARG A 49 -5.84 -13.60 12.47
CA ARG A 49 -5.90 -12.54 13.49
C ARG A 49 -7.23 -11.81 13.53
N LEU A 50 -7.87 -11.64 12.37
CA LEU A 50 -9.18 -10.99 12.26
C LEU A 50 -10.34 -11.98 12.42
N GLN A 51 -10.05 -13.29 12.47
CA GLN A 51 -11.04 -14.37 12.51
C GLN A 51 -12.02 -14.30 11.32
N LEU A 52 -11.47 -14.12 10.11
CA LEU A 52 -12.21 -13.96 8.86
C LEU A 52 -11.82 -15.01 7.83
N GLU A 53 -12.77 -15.37 6.96
CA GLU A 53 -12.49 -16.26 5.81
C GLU A 53 -11.95 -15.49 4.59
N TYR A 54 -12.33 -14.22 4.45
CA TYR A 54 -11.90 -13.36 3.36
C TYR A 54 -11.80 -11.89 3.78
N ILE A 55 -11.06 -11.13 3.00
CA ILE A 55 -10.90 -9.67 3.11
C ILE A 55 -11.43 -9.01 1.83
N GLU A 56 -12.10 -7.87 1.95
CA GLU A 56 -12.60 -7.13 0.79
C GLU A 56 -11.47 -6.47 0.02
N VAL A 57 -10.61 -5.70 0.69
CA VAL A 57 -9.54 -4.96 0.03
C VAL A 57 -8.20 -5.21 0.72
N LEU A 58 -7.26 -5.79 -0.02
CA LEU A 58 -5.86 -5.88 0.40
C LEU A 58 -5.06 -4.71 -0.19
N GLN A 59 -4.43 -3.95 0.69
CA GLN A 59 -3.66 -2.77 0.33
C GLN A 59 -2.17 -3.10 0.36
N CYS A 60 -1.55 -3.07 -0.82
CA CYS A 60 -0.12 -3.30 -0.98
C CYS A 60 0.66 -2.03 -0.64
N ARG A 61 1.55 -2.12 0.35
CA ARG A 61 2.57 -1.09 0.59
C ARG A 61 3.72 -1.30 -0.38
N ALA A 62 3.67 -0.64 -1.53
CA ALA A 62 4.74 -0.73 -2.52
C ALA A 62 6.04 -0.05 -2.01
N ILE A 63 7.15 -0.51 -2.60
CA ILE A 63 8.61 -0.21 -2.58
C ILE A 63 9.15 1.10 -1.94
N ALA A 64 8.33 2.06 -1.51
CA ALA A 64 8.81 3.24 -0.80
C ALA A 64 9.60 2.90 0.49
N SER A 65 9.28 1.78 1.17
CA SER A 65 9.96 1.39 2.41
C SER A 65 11.39 0.86 2.22
N ILE A 66 11.71 0.24 1.07
CA ILE A 66 13.09 -0.20 0.77
C ILE A 66 13.97 1.03 0.48
N MET A 67 13.37 2.07 -0.09
CA MET A 67 14.06 3.32 -0.43
C MET A 67 14.36 4.19 0.81
N GLU A 68 13.53 4.16 1.85
CA GLU A 68 13.80 4.91 3.10
C GLU A 68 14.94 4.30 3.92
N HIS A 69 15.14 2.98 3.87
CA HIS A 69 16.21 2.30 4.62
C HIS A 69 17.58 2.32 3.93
N LEU A 70 17.62 2.58 2.62
CA LEU A 70 18.87 2.73 1.89
C LEU A 70 19.24 4.22 1.84
N SER A 71 20.17 4.65 2.69
CA SER A 71 20.84 5.97 2.66
C SER A 71 21.69 6.18 1.39
N MET A 72 21.18 5.81 0.21
CA MET A 72 21.86 5.97 -1.07
C MET A 72 21.58 7.35 -1.68
N ARG A 73 22.60 7.93 -2.33
CA ARG A 73 22.48 9.20 -3.05
C ARG A 73 21.39 9.12 -4.13
N ARG A 74 20.50 10.13 -4.17
CA ARG A 74 19.36 10.27 -5.11
C ARG A 74 19.71 9.94 -6.58
N SER A 75 20.94 10.20 -7.01
CA SER A 75 21.41 9.96 -8.39
C SER A 75 21.61 8.49 -8.75
N VAL A 76 21.95 7.61 -7.80
CA VAL A 76 22.14 6.17 -8.04
C VAL A 76 20.82 5.41 -7.85
N VAL A 77 19.99 5.91 -6.92
CA VAL A 77 18.64 5.42 -6.61
C VAL A 77 17.74 5.45 -7.84
N LEU A 78 17.76 6.54 -8.62
CA LEU A 78 16.90 6.68 -9.81
C LEU A 78 17.23 5.64 -10.91
N LEU A 79 18.52 5.30 -11.09
CA LEU A 79 18.96 4.35 -12.10
C LEU A 79 18.62 2.90 -11.71
N PHE A 80 18.79 2.57 -10.42
CA PHE A 80 18.40 1.27 -9.86
C PHE A 80 16.87 1.08 -9.86
N ILE A 81 16.11 2.16 -9.64
CA ILE A 81 14.63 2.20 -9.72
C ILE A 81 14.10 2.04 -11.14
N CYS A 82 14.84 2.34 -12.20
CA CYS A 82 14.30 2.10 -13.55
C CYS A 82 14.55 0.66 -14.03
N LEU A 83 15.70 0.06 -13.67
CA LEU A 83 16.14 -1.21 -14.25
C LEU A 83 15.62 -2.46 -13.52
N LEU A 84 15.44 -2.43 -12.19
CA LEU A 84 14.97 -3.60 -11.42
C LEU A 84 13.49 -3.54 -11.01
N TYR A 85 12.85 -2.40 -11.26
CA TYR A 85 11.52 -2.08 -10.77
C TYR A 85 10.39 -2.64 -11.63
N VAL A 86 10.55 -2.64 -12.95
CA VAL A 86 9.59 -3.22 -13.89
C VAL A 86 9.35 -4.71 -13.62
N PRO A 87 10.38 -5.58 -13.53
CA PRO A 87 10.16 -6.99 -13.24
C PRO A 87 9.55 -7.22 -11.84
N LEU A 88 9.88 -6.37 -10.87
CA LEU A 88 9.33 -6.47 -9.51
C LEU A 88 7.83 -6.14 -9.47
N ILE A 89 7.38 -5.10 -10.19
CA ILE A 89 5.95 -4.81 -10.33
C ILE A 89 5.24 -5.99 -10.99
N HIS A 90 5.79 -6.55 -12.07
CA HIS A 90 5.16 -7.67 -12.76
C HIS A 90 5.01 -8.88 -11.83
N ALA A 91 6.06 -9.26 -11.12
CA ALA A 91 6.02 -10.37 -10.16
C ALA A 91 4.99 -10.12 -9.04
N MET A 92 4.96 -8.91 -8.49
CA MET A 92 3.97 -8.50 -7.50
C MET A 92 2.55 -8.59 -8.06
N MET A 93 2.31 -8.12 -9.29
CA MET A 93 1.00 -8.17 -9.94
C MET A 93 0.50 -9.61 -10.12
N HIS A 94 1.37 -10.52 -10.56
CA HIS A 94 1.04 -11.94 -10.68
C HIS A 94 0.74 -12.57 -9.31
N ALA A 95 1.52 -12.24 -8.28
CA ALA A 95 1.30 -12.73 -6.93
C ALA A 95 -0.03 -12.23 -6.34
N LEU A 96 -0.32 -10.93 -6.47
CA LEU A 96 -1.58 -10.32 -6.02
C LEU A 96 -2.78 -10.89 -6.77
N HIS A 97 -2.66 -11.07 -8.10
CA HIS A 97 -3.71 -11.70 -8.88
C HIS A 97 -3.98 -13.13 -8.41
N ALA A 98 -2.93 -13.92 -8.12
CA ALA A 98 -3.09 -15.27 -7.60
C ALA A 98 -3.83 -15.29 -6.26
N VAL A 99 -3.58 -14.34 -5.36
CA VAL A 99 -4.30 -14.23 -4.07
C VAL A 99 -5.78 -13.94 -4.30
N VAL A 100 -6.10 -13.07 -5.26
CA VAL A 100 -7.51 -12.78 -5.61
C VAL A 100 -8.19 -14.02 -6.18
N GLN A 101 -7.51 -14.77 -7.06
CA GLN A 101 -8.03 -16.02 -7.63
C GLN A 101 -8.30 -17.09 -6.55
N THR A 102 -7.54 -17.10 -5.45
CA THR A 102 -7.80 -18.03 -4.34
C THR A 102 -9.01 -17.65 -3.47
N GLY A 103 -9.59 -16.46 -3.64
CA GLY A 103 -10.78 -16.02 -2.90
C GLY A 103 -10.52 -15.46 -1.50
N TYR A 104 -9.29 -15.51 -0.99
CA TYR A 104 -8.91 -14.88 0.29
C TYR A 104 -9.08 -13.36 0.27
N VAL A 105 -8.95 -12.74 -0.91
CA VAL A 105 -9.07 -11.30 -1.11
C VAL A 105 -9.96 -11.05 -2.31
N ARG A 106 -10.95 -10.14 -2.18
CA ARG A 106 -11.84 -9.79 -3.30
C ARG A 106 -11.22 -8.75 -4.23
N TYR A 107 -10.58 -7.74 -3.67
CA TYR A 107 -10.02 -6.62 -4.41
C TYR A 107 -8.65 -6.19 -3.88
N ILE A 108 -7.87 -5.54 -4.75
CA ILE A 108 -6.53 -5.04 -4.41
C ILE A 108 -6.45 -3.53 -4.53
N GLY A 109 -5.61 -2.94 -3.67
CA GLY A 109 -5.26 -1.53 -3.67
C GLY A 109 -3.77 -1.32 -3.45
N MET A 110 -3.32 -0.08 -3.64
CA MET A 110 -1.92 0.31 -3.48
C MET A 110 -1.78 1.49 -2.53
N ILE A 111 -0.72 1.48 -1.74
CA ILE A 111 -0.27 2.61 -0.93
C ILE A 111 0.91 3.24 -1.66
N TYR A 112 0.83 4.55 -1.90
CA TYR A 112 1.73 5.37 -2.73
C TYR A 112 1.46 5.40 -4.23
N ALA A 113 1.51 6.64 -4.72
CA ALA A 113 0.73 7.18 -5.81
C ALA A 113 1.35 7.08 -7.21
N MET A 114 2.64 7.38 -7.33
CA MET A 114 3.29 7.58 -8.64
C MET A 114 3.37 6.28 -9.47
N GLN A 115 3.36 5.15 -8.77
CA GLN A 115 3.67 3.84 -9.31
C GLN A 115 2.45 3.10 -9.85
N ILE A 116 1.25 3.53 -9.43
CA ILE A 116 -0.01 2.82 -9.67
C ILE A 116 -0.43 2.88 -11.15
N SER A 117 -0.11 3.94 -11.89
CA SER A 117 -0.45 4.06 -13.32
C SER A 117 0.17 2.92 -14.10
N ARG A 118 1.50 2.73 -14.00
CA ARG A 118 2.22 1.65 -14.70
C ARG A 118 1.74 0.26 -14.29
N ALA A 119 1.48 0.06 -13.00
CA ALA A 119 1.01 -1.23 -12.49
C ALA A 119 -0.42 -1.53 -12.98
N THR A 120 -1.27 -0.51 -13.06
CA THR A 120 -2.64 -0.62 -13.59
C THR A 120 -2.62 -0.86 -15.10
N ASP A 121 -1.80 -0.13 -15.85
CA ASP A 121 -1.60 -0.33 -17.29
C ASP A 121 -1.15 -1.77 -17.58
N TYR A 122 -0.16 -2.27 -16.83
CA TYR A 122 0.30 -3.65 -16.94
C TYR A 122 -0.81 -4.65 -16.61
N ALA A 123 -1.60 -4.40 -15.57
CA ALA A 123 -2.72 -5.26 -15.18
C ALA A 123 -3.74 -5.37 -16.32
N LEU A 124 -4.13 -4.23 -16.91
CA LEU A 124 -5.09 -4.16 -18.00
C LEU A 124 -4.56 -4.88 -19.26
N GLN A 125 -3.29 -4.66 -19.62
CA GLN A 125 -2.66 -5.30 -20.78
C GLN A 125 -2.54 -6.81 -20.64
N ASN A 126 -2.29 -7.31 -19.42
CA ASN A 126 -2.08 -8.74 -19.14
C ASN A 126 -3.33 -9.45 -18.61
N LYS A 127 -4.49 -8.77 -18.61
CA LYS A 127 -5.76 -9.29 -18.09
C LYS A 127 -5.68 -9.76 -16.62
N LEU A 128 -4.85 -9.10 -15.83
CA LEU A 128 -4.75 -9.31 -14.39
C LEU A 128 -5.77 -8.43 -13.66
N THR A 129 -5.99 -8.70 -12.37
CA THR A 129 -6.88 -7.90 -11.54
C THR A 129 -6.32 -6.47 -11.41
N PRO A 130 -7.05 -5.43 -11.84
CA PRO A 130 -6.60 -4.05 -11.69
C PRO A 130 -6.75 -3.57 -10.24
N PHE A 131 -6.07 -2.49 -9.89
CA PHE A 131 -6.25 -1.84 -8.59
C PHE A 131 -7.55 -1.05 -8.59
N ILE A 132 -8.34 -1.19 -7.51
CA ILE A 132 -9.61 -0.43 -7.35
C ILE A 132 -9.46 0.77 -6.42
N SER A 133 -8.42 0.79 -5.60
CA SER A 133 -8.23 1.84 -4.60
C SER A 133 -6.76 2.17 -4.37
N VAL A 134 -6.53 3.42 -3.97
CA VAL A 134 -5.24 3.94 -3.57
C VAL A 134 -5.34 4.58 -2.18
N GLN A 135 -4.37 4.31 -1.31
CA GLN A 135 -4.24 4.98 -0.02
C GLN A 135 -3.06 5.97 -0.04
N ASN A 136 -3.37 7.23 0.19
CA ASN A 136 -2.50 8.36 -0.11
C ASN A 136 -2.51 9.40 1.00
N HIS A 137 -1.37 10.06 1.19
CA HIS A 137 -1.23 11.06 2.24
C HIS A 137 -1.89 12.33 1.73
N HIS A 138 -3.04 12.68 2.29
CA HIS A 138 -3.73 13.88 1.83
C HIS A 138 -4.35 14.64 2.99
N SER A 139 -4.02 15.92 3.06
CA SER A 139 -4.52 16.87 4.05
C SER A 139 -4.41 18.28 3.51
N LEU A 140 -5.09 19.26 4.12
CA LEU A 140 -5.00 20.67 3.69
C LEU A 140 -3.57 21.21 3.71
N ILE A 141 -2.69 20.66 4.56
CA ILE A 141 -1.27 21.01 4.64
C ILE A 141 -0.39 20.23 3.65
N HIS A 142 -0.90 19.14 3.08
CA HIS A 142 -0.16 18.27 2.17
C HIS A 142 -1.05 17.86 1.00
N CYS A 143 -1.01 18.72 -0.03
CA CYS A 143 -1.81 18.61 -1.25
C CYS A 143 -1.01 18.16 -2.48
N GLU A 144 0.30 17.88 -2.33
CA GLU A 144 1.18 17.52 -3.44
C GLU A 144 0.64 16.31 -4.22
N GLU A 145 0.22 15.28 -3.50
CA GLU A 145 -0.35 14.07 -4.10
C GLU A 145 -1.67 14.34 -4.86
N ALA A 146 -2.44 15.37 -4.50
CA ALA A 146 -3.66 15.73 -5.23
C ALA A 146 -3.38 16.38 -6.58
N ARG A 147 -2.17 16.91 -6.81
CA ARG A 147 -1.82 17.63 -8.03
C ARG A 147 -1.63 16.69 -9.23
N GLU A 148 -0.97 15.55 -9.00
CA GLU A 148 -0.58 14.63 -10.08
C GLU A 148 -1.32 13.29 -10.03
N MET A 149 -1.50 12.75 -8.82
CA MET A 149 -2.07 11.42 -8.68
C MET A 149 -3.58 11.45 -8.83
N PHE A 150 -4.31 12.33 -8.13
CA PHE A 150 -5.78 12.34 -8.21
C PHE A 150 -6.33 12.49 -9.63
N PRO A 151 -5.80 13.38 -10.49
CA PRO A 151 -6.22 13.43 -11.88
C PRO A 151 -5.97 12.11 -12.61
N THR A 152 -4.80 11.51 -12.42
CA THR A 152 -4.41 10.28 -13.11
C THR A 152 -5.21 9.07 -12.62
N THR A 153 -5.27 8.83 -11.31
CA THR A 153 -5.89 7.65 -10.72
C THR A 153 -7.42 7.71 -10.78
N LEU A 154 -8.03 8.83 -10.39
CA LEU A 154 -9.49 8.96 -10.37
C LEU A 154 -10.05 9.15 -11.78
N LYS A 155 -9.44 10.00 -12.62
CA LYS A 155 -10.03 10.33 -13.94
C LYS A 155 -9.63 9.35 -15.04
N MET A 156 -8.39 8.85 -15.07
CA MET A 156 -7.98 7.96 -16.17
C MET A 156 -8.31 6.49 -15.87
N PHE A 157 -8.10 6.05 -14.63
CA PHE A 157 -8.23 4.63 -14.27
C PHE A 157 -9.46 4.30 -13.42
N GLY A 158 -10.20 5.30 -12.94
CA GLY A 158 -11.37 5.08 -12.07
C GLY A 158 -11.04 4.50 -10.70
N VAL A 159 -9.82 4.70 -10.21
CA VAL A 159 -9.33 4.16 -8.93
C VAL A 159 -9.75 5.08 -7.78
N ALA A 160 -10.45 4.54 -6.79
CA ALA A 160 -10.91 5.30 -5.63
C ALA A 160 -9.75 5.71 -4.70
N ALA A 161 -9.80 6.92 -4.14
CA ALA A 161 -8.79 7.41 -3.20
C ALA A 161 -9.28 7.27 -1.75
N ILE A 162 -8.41 6.76 -0.88
CA ILE A 162 -8.63 6.60 0.56
C ILE A 162 -7.56 7.43 1.30
N PRO A 163 -7.83 8.71 1.61
CA PRO A 163 -6.83 9.59 2.20
C PRO A 163 -6.52 9.20 3.64
N TRP A 164 -5.24 9.13 4.00
CA TRP A 164 -4.78 9.00 5.38
C TRP A 164 -4.21 10.33 5.89
N ARG A 165 -4.31 10.55 7.21
CA ARG A 165 -3.96 11.81 7.90
C ARG A 165 -4.70 13.05 7.39
N ALA A 166 -5.99 12.95 7.10
CA ALA A 166 -6.82 14.09 6.71
C ALA A 166 -6.64 15.34 7.62
N LEU A 167 -6.44 15.14 8.93
CA LEU A 167 -6.24 16.20 9.92
C LEU A 167 -4.76 16.58 10.16
N GLY A 168 -3.82 16.09 9.35
CA GLY A 168 -2.39 16.43 9.49
C GLY A 168 -1.80 16.00 10.84
N ARG A 169 -2.18 14.82 11.36
CA ARG A 169 -1.88 14.37 12.76
C ARG A 169 -2.50 15.24 13.86
N GLY A 170 -3.61 15.92 13.58
CA GLY A 170 -4.29 16.78 14.54
C GLY A 170 -3.75 18.22 14.56
N ILE A 171 -2.82 18.58 13.67
CA ILE A 171 -2.38 19.97 13.50
C ILE A 171 -3.57 20.83 13.05
N LEU A 172 -4.40 20.31 12.14
CA LEU A 172 -5.55 21.02 11.58
C LEU A 172 -6.71 21.20 12.58
N THR A 173 -6.66 20.58 13.75
CA THR A 173 -7.67 20.75 14.80
C THR A 173 -7.27 21.79 15.85
N ARG A 174 -6.10 22.43 15.71
CA ARG A 174 -5.57 23.40 16.68
C ARG A 174 -5.67 24.82 16.12
N PRO A 175 -5.89 25.83 16.97
CA PRO A 175 -5.80 27.23 16.55
C PRO A 175 -4.37 27.54 16.08
N LEU A 176 -4.24 28.38 15.05
CA LEU A 176 -2.95 28.70 14.40
C LEU A 176 -1.90 29.22 15.40
N SER A 177 -2.33 29.96 16.42
CA SER A 177 -1.49 30.48 17.50
C SER A 177 -0.82 29.38 18.33
N ALA A 178 -1.49 28.23 18.53
CA ALA A 178 -0.96 27.10 19.28
C ALA A 178 -0.01 26.20 18.47
N VAL A 179 0.00 26.33 17.14
CA VAL A 179 0.93 25.59 16.27
C VAL A 179 2.30 26.26 16.24
N ARG A 180 2.34 27.60 16.14
CA ARG A 180 3.60 28.39 16.12
C ARG A 180 4.43 28.24 17.40
N ALA A 181 3.80 28.04 18.56
CA ALA A 181 4.49 27.90 19.84
C ALA A 181 5.36 26.62 19.95
N ASN A 182 5.11 25.60 19.11
CA ASN A 182 5.86 24.34 19.14
C ASN A 182 6.98 24.26 18.08
N GLU A 183 7.07 25.19 17.13
CA GLU A 183 8.15 25.24 16.13
C GLU A 183 9.37 26.04 16.62
N THR A 184 9.26 26.74 17.76
CA THR A 184 10.34 27.57 18.34
C THR A 184 11.08 26.88 19.50
N ARG A 185 11.01 25.55 19.61
CA ARG A 185 11.60 24.79 20.71
C ARG A 185 12.43 23.60 20.24
#